data_AF-A0A2E1X8X2-F1
#
_entry.id   AF-A0A2E1X8X2-F1
#
_cell.length_a   1.000
_cell.length_b   1.000
_cell.length_c   1.000
_cell.angle_alpha   90.00
_cell.angle_beta   90.00
_cell.angle_gamma   90.00
#
_symmetry.space_group_name_H-M   'P 1'
#
loop_
_entity.id
_entity.type
_entity.pdbx_description
1 polymer ?
#
loop_
_entity_poly.entity_id
_entity_poly.type
_entity_poly.pdbx_seq_one_letter_code
_entity_poly.pdbx_strand_id
1 'polypeptide(L)'
;MFGPRAMRLILLSILLFALSAGGASAKYSFCNKSSYALSAAIGYVDGDRLATRGWWRLRPGQCKVVLTEQAKPGRYFVYAEAIPGHKGPLRTWSGDTALCVENNGFFNLRNQDVCRDDPMRQRKFFNVEVTEEANGNWQTDFTEASTYTVYSAEVAGVQRLLSDVGKNTGEVDGAMGRETQRALANYRREKGLAEGYNIDDELIDALIEEANALEAKLGLFYCNKTNNAVWSAVAEPQDQERYRSKGWWKIEPGDCAKIIKGALEKDHYYVYGLIEDPAGDRPIAGGDKAFCTNLVMFNSANDLSCEDQDLDEASFRRVEIGGADSATFDFTPDMFAAPSGSGME
;
A
#
# COMPACT_ATOMS: atom_id res chain seq x y z
N MET A 1 -75.97 -25.22 54.78
CA MET A 1 -74.78 -24.35 54.72
C MET A 1 -73.56 -25.23 54.84
N PHE A 2 -72.95 -25.59 53.71
CA PHE A 2 -71.71 -26.37 53.64
C PHE A 2 -70.54 -25.40 53.54
N GLY A 3 -69.45 -25.66 54.27
CA GLY A 3 -68.18 -24.99 54.06
C GLY A 3 -67.01 -25.76 54.69
N PRO A 4 -66.21 -26.47 53.88
CA PRO A 4 -64.84 -26.79 54.22
C PRO A 4 -63.87 -25.84 53.52
N ARG A 5 -62.85 -25.42 54.28
CA ARG A 5 -61.77 -24.51 53.90
C ARG A 5 -60.95 -25.08 52.73
N ALA A 6 -60.83 -24.31 51.66
CA ALA A 6 -59.95 -24.61 50.53
C ALA A 6 -58.48 -24.32 50.88
N MET A 7 -57.65 -25.37 50.86
CA MET A 7 -56.19 -25.30 50.88
C MET A 7 -55.73 -24.77 49.51
N ARG A 8 -55.22 -23.54 49.44
CA ARG A 8 -54.57 -22.99 48.23
C ARG A 8 -53.11 -23.43 48.19
N LEU A 9 -52.78 -24.34 47.27
CA LEU A 9 -51.41 -24.58 46.82
C LEU A 9 -50.96 -23.37 45.97
N ILE A 10 -49.90 -22.69 46.41
CA ILE A 10 -49.20 -21.67 45.63
C ILE A 10 -48.08 -22.39 44.88
N LEU A 11 -48.22 -22.57 43.57
CA LEU A 11 -47.10 -22.96 42.68
C LEU A 11 -46.26 -21.71 42.38
N LEU A 12 -45.01 -21.69 42.84
CA LEU A 12 -43.98 -20.77 42.35
C LEU A 12 -43.52 -21.25 40.96
N SER A 13 -43.89 -20.54 39.91
CA SER A 13 -43.31 -20.71 38.57
C SER A 13 -42.08 -19.80 38.45
N ILE A 14 -40.89 -20.36 38.61
CA ILE A 14 -39.62 -19.68 38.31
C ILE A 14 -39.47 -19.63 36.79
N LEU A 15 -39.69 -18.45 36.19
CA LEU A 15 -39.30 -18.19 34.81
C LEU A 15 -37.77 -18.12 34.73
N LEU A 16 -37.14 -19.18 34.24
CA LEU A 16 -35.76 -19.16 33.79
C LEU A 16 -35.70 -18.34 32.48
N PHE A 17 -35.33 -17.07 32.59
CA PHE A 17 -34.86 -16.30 31.43
C PHE A 17 -33.48 -16.82 31.07
N ALA A 18 -33.41 -17.75 30.12
CA ALA A 18 -32.17 -18.10 29.45
C ALA A 18 -31.70 -16.87 28.65
N LEU A 19 -30.80 -16.07 29.23
CA LEU A 19 -30.00 -15.14 28.45
C LEU A 19 -29.17 -15.98 27.48
N SER A 20 -29.57 -15.99 26.22
CA SER A 20 -28.71 -16.39 25.12
C SER A 20 -27.58 -15.36 25.05
N ALA A 21 -26.47 -15.68 25.73
CA ALA A 21 -25.21 -15.02 25.46
C ALA A 21 -24.88 -15.28 23.99
N GLY A 22 -25.20 -14.33 23.12
CA GLY A 22 -24.75 -14.34 21.74
C GLY A 22 -23.23 -14.51 21.78
N GLY A 23 -22.74 -15.65 21.31
CA GLY A 23 -21.33 -15.99 21.41
C GLY A 23 -20.50 -14.83 20.90
N ALA A 24 -19.67 -14.25 21.77
CA ALA A 24 -18.66 -13.31 21.35
C ALA A 24 -17.76 -14.06 20.38
N SER A 25 -17.95 -13.82 19.08
CA SER A 25 -17.10 -14.37 18.03
C SER A 25 -15.74 -13.71 18.22
N ALA A 26 -14.82 -14.48 18.78
CA ALA A 26 -13.42 -14.12 18.92
C ALA A 26 -12.83 -13.97 17.50
N LYS A 27 -12.07 -12.89 17.26
CA LYS A 27 -11.72 -12.38 15.92
C LYS A 27 -10.31 -11.82 15.91
N TYR A 28 -9.72 -11.67 14.72
CA TYR A 28 -8.52 -10.86 14.53
C TYR A 28 -8.91 -9.51 13.92
N SER A 29 -8.54 -8.40 14.57
CA SER A 29 -8.80 -7.05 14.10
C SER A 29 -7.52 -6.26 13.85
N PHE A 30 -7.59 -5.35 12.88
CA PHE A 30 -6.61 -4.29 12.69
C PHE A 30 -7.18 -2.97 13.17
N CYS A 31 -6.39 -2.17 13.87
CA CYS A 31 -6.78 -0.81 14.22
C CYS A 31 -5.76 0.21 13.74
N ASN A 32 -6.23 1.19 12.97
CA ASN A 32 -5.39 2.26 12.44
C ASN A 32 -5.32 3.42 13.45
N LYS A 33 -4.22 3.48 14.18
CA LYS A 33 -3.85 4.56 15.11
C LYS A 33 -2.76 5.45 14.52
N SER A 34 -2.78 5.63 13.20
CA SER A 34 -1.91 6.56 12.47
C SER A 34 -2.74 7.61 11.74
N SER A 35 -2.09 8.71 11.36
CA SER A 35 -2.67 9.77 10.52
C SER A 35 -2.77 9.40 9.03
N TYR A 36 -2.38 8.18 8.64
CA TYR A 36 -2.46 7.73 7.26
C TYR A 36 -3.71 6.86 7.06
N ALA A 37 -4.42 7.05 5.95
CA ALA A 37 -5.33 6.04 5.43
C ALA A 37 -4.51 4.87 4.87
N LEU A 38 -4.86 3.66 5.28
CA LEU A 38 -4.04 2.46 5.04
C LEU A 38 -4.75 1.44 4.15
N SER A 39 -3.91 0.70 3.44
CA SER A 39 -4.20 -0.58 2.82
C SER A 39 -3.44 -1.66 3.61
N ALA A 40 -4.15 -2.58 4.25
CA ALA A 40 -3.55 -3.59 5.13
C ALA A 40 -3.75 -5.02 4.62
N ALA A 41 -2.86 -5.94 5.00
CA ALA A 41 -2.91 -7.35 4.66
C ALA A 41 -2.52 -8.21 5.88
N ILE A 42 -3.01 -9.45 5.91
CA ILE A 42 -2.70 -10.45 6.93
C ILE A 42 -2.28 -11.75 6.27
N GLY A 43 -1.25 -12.39 6.82
CA GLY A 43 -0.86 -13.75 6.54
C GLY A 43 -1.07 -14.63 7.77
N TYR A 44 -1.46 -15.88 7.55
CA TYR A 44 -1.71 -16.86 8.60
C TYR A 44 -1.50 -18.27 8.05
N VAL A 45 -1.22 -19.20 8.96
CA VAL A 45 -1.09 -20.62 8.60
C VAL A 45 -2.49 -21.24 8.48
N ASP A 46 -2.79 -21.80 7.32
CA ASP A 46 -4.01 -22.57 7.01
C ASP A 46 -3.60 -24.00 6.66
N GLY A 47 -3.82 -24.93 7.59
CA GLY A 47 -3.31 -26.30 7.49
C GLY A 47 -1.78 -26.34 7.53
N ASP A 48 -1.17 -26.79 6.44
CA ASP A 48 0.28 -26.84 6.23
C ASP A 48 0.82 -25.70 5.36
N ARG A 49 -0.04 -24.75 4.96
CA ARG A 49 0.30 -23.68 4.02
C ARG A 49 0.19 -22.30 4.65
N LEU A 50 1.02 -21.38 4.16
CA LEU A 50 0.93 -19.97 4.49
C LEU A 50 0.00 -19.27 3.50
N ALA A 51 -1.11 -18.74 4.00
CA ALA A 51 -2.04 -17.95 3.23
C ALA A 51 -1.83 -16.46 3.51
N THR A 52 -2.13 -15.63 2.53
CA THR A 52 -2.21 -14.16 2.66
C THR A 52 -3.54 -13.67 2.12
N ARG A 53 -4.09 -12.67 2.77
CA ARG A 53 -5.35 -12.03 2.36
C ARG A 53 -5.20 -10.53 2.58
N GLY A 54 -5.92 -9.75 1.80
CA GLY A 54 -5.84 -8.28 1.75
C GLY A 54 -6.66 -7.79 0.57
N TRP A 55 -6.60 -6.55 0.14
CA TRP A 55 -6.24 -5.38 0.92
C TRP A 55 -7.45 -4.86 1.71
N TRP A 56 -7.33 -4.72 3.03
CA TRP A 56 -8.32 -4.01 3.84
C TRP A 56 -8.00 -2.53 3.86
N ARG A 57 -8.93 -1.72 3.36
CA ARG A 57 -8.90 -0.27 3.57
C ARG A 57 -9.25 0.04 5.02
N LEU A 58 -8.41 0.83 5.68
CA LEU A 58 -8.57 1.33 7.04
C LEU A 58 -8.46 2.86 7.03
N ARG A 59 -9.55 3.54 7.35
CA ARG A 59 -9.52 4.99 7.60
C ARG A 59 -8.68 5.29 8.85
N PRO A 60 -8.09 6.49 8.98
CA PRO A 60 -7.47 6.93 10.23
C PRO A 60 -8.46 6.81 11.39
N GLY A 61 -8.05 6.20 12.51
CA GLY A 61 -8.93 5.92 13.66
C GLY A 61 -9.82 4.67 13.52
N GLN A 62 -9.88 4.01 12.36
CA GLN A 62 -10.76 2.86 12.18
C GLN A 62 -10.16 1.55 12.72
N CYS A 63 -10.96 0.78 13.48
CA CYS A 63 -10.68 -0.63 13.72
C CYS A 63 -11.59 -1.53 12.88
N LYS A 64 -11.04 -2.58 12.26
CA LYS A 64 -11.74 -3.51 11.36
C LYS A 64 -11.35 -4.95 11.63
N VAL A 65 -12.36 -5.82 11.68
CA VAL A 65 -12.17 -7.28 11.74
C VAL A 65 -11.65 -7.77 10.39
N VAL A 66 -10.49 -8.43 10.39
CA VAL A 66 -9.84 -8.98 9.18
C VAL A 66 -9.91 -10.49 9.11
N LEU A 67 -10.00 -11.17 10.26
CA LEU A 67 -10.35 -12.59 10.36
C LEU A 67 -11.56 -12.73 11.29
N THR A 68 -12.61 -13.36 10.77
CA THR A 68 -13.87 -13.59 11.50
C THR A 68 -13.82 -14.82 12.39
N GLU A 69 -12.89 -15.73 12.12
CA GLU A 69 -12.63 -16.91 12.96
C GLU A 69 -11.80 -16.53 14.18
N GLN A 70 -11.84 -17.38 15.20
CA GLN A 70 -11.07 -17.21 16.42
C GLN A 70 -9.58 -17.15 16.11
N ALA A 71 -8.90 -16.12 16.62
CA ALA A 71 -7.45 -16.01 16.52
C ALA A 71 -6.81 -17.12 17.37
N LYS A 72 -6.40 -18.20 16.71
CA LYS A 72 -5.69 -19.30 17.35
C LYS A 72 -4.28 -18.85 17.74
N PRO A 73 -3.70 -19.37 18.83
CA PRO A 73 -2.31 -19.13 19.17
C PRO A 73 -1.36 -19.52 18.03
N GLY A 74 -0.28 -18.77 17.89
CA GLY A 74 0.76 -18.97 16.89
C GLY A 74 1.07 -17.71 16.08
N ARG A 75 1.81 -17.90 14.99
CA ARG A 75 2.34 -16.81 14.16
C ARG A 75 1.35 -16.31 13.13
N TYR A 76 1.16 -15.00 13.12
CA TYR A 76 0.50 -14.24 12.07
C TYR A 76 1.49 -13.27 11.46
N PHE A 77 1.19 -12.82 10.26
CA PHE A 77 2.01 -11.90 9.51
C PHE A 77 1.16 -10.69 9.16
N VAL A 78 1.60 -9.49 9.48
CA VAL A 78 0.81 -8.27 9.26
C VAL A 78 1.60 -7.28 8.43
N TYR A 79 0.94 -6.67 7.46
CA TYR A 79 1.52 -5.61 6.64
C TYR A 79 0.50 -4.50 6.44
N ALA A 80 0.97 -3.25 6.37
CA ALA A 80 0.17 -2.15 5.85
C ALA A 80 1.03 -1.16 5.06
N GLU A 81 0.41 -0.49 4.11
CA GLU A 81 0.97 0.62 3.37
C GLU A 81 -0.02 1.77 3.32
N ALA A 82 0.49 3.01 3.34
CA ALA A 82 -0.33 4.19 3.11
C ALA A 82 -0.91 4.15 1.70
N ILE A 83 -2.14 4.65 1.53
CA ILE A 83 -2.73 4.76 0.19
C ILE A 83 -1.86 5.63 -0.73
N PRO A 84 -1.94 5.43 -2.07
CA PRO A 84 -1.16 6.21 -3.03
C PRO A 84 -1.32 7.73 -2.85
N GLY A 85 -2.53 8.20 -2.56
CA GLY A 85 -2.89 9.61 -2.45
C GLY A 85 -2.15 10.42 -1.37
N HIS A 86 -1.53 9.78 -0.37
CA HIS A 86 -0.71 10.50 0.59
C HIS A 86 0.56 11.04 -0.07
N LYS A 87 0.89 12.31 0.17
CA LYS A 87 2.10 12.94 -0.39
C LYS A 87 3.38 12.33 0.16
N GLY A 88 4.44 12.45 -0.64
CA GLY A 88 5.78 11.97 -0.31
C GLY A 88 5.97 10.46 -0.54
N PRO A 89 7.11 9.91 -0.07
CA PRO A 89 7.44 8.50 -0.23
C PRO A 89 6.36 7.57 0.33
N LEU A 90 6.23 6.37 -0.24
CA LEU A 90 5.32 5.36 0.29
C LEU A 90 5.69 5.02 1.73
N ARG A 91 4.74 5.22 2.64
CA ARG A 91 4.89 4.84 4.05
C ARG A 91 4.39 3.42 4.26
N THR A 92 5.19 2.59 4.93
CA THR A 92 4.86 1.18 5.20
C THR A 92 4.98 0.83 6.67
N TRP A 93 4.17 -0.12 7.10
CA TRP A 93 4.26 -0.87 8.36
C TRP A 93 4.62 -2.30 7.98
N SER A 94 5.92 -2.56 8.00
CA SER A 94 6.53 -3.78 7.45
C SER A 94 7.47 -4.42 8.46
N GLY A 95 7.75 -5.70 8.26
CA GLY A 95 8.83 -6.42 8.94
C GLY A 95 9.79 -7.02 7.93
N ASP A 96 10.12 -8.30 8.12
CA ASP A 96 11.19 -8.96 7.37
C ASP A 96 10.72 -10.17 6.54
N THR A 97 9.49 -10.65 6.74
CA THR A 97 9.00 -11.86 6.05
C THR A 97 8.37 -11.50 4.71
N ALA A 98 9.05 -11.78 3.61
CA ALA A 98 8.50 -11.57 2.27
C ALA A 98 7.35 -12.56 1.98
N LEU A 99 6.14 -12.04 1.74
CA LEU A 99 4.95 -12.82 1.38
C LEU A 99 4.23 -12.21 0.17
N CYS A 100 3.53 -13.05 -0.58
CA CYS A 100 2.80 -12.66 -1.77
C CYS A 100 1.56 -11.83 -1.46
N VAL A 101 1.34 -10.82 -2.29
CA VAL A 101 0.14 -9.98 -2.35
C VAL A 101 -0.28 -9.79 -3.80
N GLU A 102 -1.55 -9.44 -4.03
CA GLU A 102 -1.94 -8.84 -5.30
C GLU A 102 -1.67 -7.34 -5.26
N ASN A 103 -1.18 -6.75 -6.35
CA ASN A 103 -0.88 -5.30 -6.38
C ASN A 103 -2.15 -4.44 -6.37
N ASN A 104 -3.29 -5.00 -6.78
CA ASN A 104 -4.55 -4.27 -6.91
C ASN A 104 -5.72 -5.07 -6.33
N GLY A 105 -6.66 -4.37 -5.71
CA GLY A 105 -7.94 -4.93 -5.28
C GLY A 105 -7.84 -5.88 -4.08
N PHE A 106 -8.99 -6.43 -3.69
CA PHE A 106 -9.04 -7.44 -2.63
C PHE A 106 -8.58 -8.81 -3.17
N PHE A 107 -7.77 -9.53 -2.41
CA PHE A 107 -7.16 -10.81 -2.73
C PHE A 107 -7.21 -11.80 -1.55
N ASN A 108 -7.08 -13.08 -1.89
CA ASN A 108 -6.91 -14.19 -0.97
C ASN A 108 -6.06 -15.27 -1.62
N LEU A 109 -4.78 -15.33 -1.28
CA LEU A 109 -3.79 -16.25 -1.81
C LEU A 109 -3.52 -17.37 -0.79
N ARG A 110 -3.73 -18.62 -1.19
CA ARG A 110 -3.47 -19.81 -0.34
C ARG A 110 -2.10 -20.45 -0.57
N ASN A 111 -1.30 -19.89 -1.46
CA ASN A 111 0.03 -20.38 -1.81
C ASN A 111 0.97 -19.19 -2.03
N GLN A 112 2.18 -19.25 -1.47
CA GLN A 112 3.21 -18.21 -1.60
C GLN A 112 4.17 -18.46 -2.76
N ASP A 113 4.11 -19.61 -3.44
CA ASP A 113 4.95 -19.85 -4.63
C ASP A 113 4.48 -19.03 -5.84
N VAL A 114 3.26 -18.51 -5.81
CA VAL A 114 2.62 -17.76 -6.92
C VAL A 114 3.29 -16.45 -7.28
N CYS A 115 4.18 -15.94 -6.43
CA CYS A 115 4.97 -14.74 -6.70
C CYS A 115 6.45 -14.93 -6.38
N ARG A 116 6.93 -16.19 -6.30
CA ARG A 116 8.33 -16.48 -5.96
C ARG A 116 9.29 -15.73 -6.88
N ASP A 117 8.96 -15.71 -8.16
CA ASP A 117 9.76 -15.13 -9.23
C ASP A 117 9.30 -13.69 -9.59
N ASP A 118 8.40 -13.11 -8.77
CA ASP A 118 7.93 -11.73 -8.89
C ASP A 118 8.06 -10.98 -7.55
N PRO A 119 9.23 -10.39 -7.28
CA PRO A 119 9.47 -9.58 -6.08
C PRO A 119 8.55 -8.36 -5.94
N MET A 120 8.00 -7.82 -7.03
CA MET A 120 7.07 -6.69 -6.96
C MET A 120 5.72 -7.08 -6.36
N ARG A 121 5.35 -8.36 -6.45
CA ARG A 121 4.20 -8.96 -5.78
C ARG A 121 4.52 -9.45 -4.36
N GLN A 122 5.71 -9.16 -3.83
CA GLN A 122 6.07 -9.46 -2.45
C GLN A 122 6.03 -8.20 -1.58
N ARG A 123 5.58 -8.36 -0.33
CA ARG A 123 5.71 -7.34 0.72
C ARG A 123 6.36 -7.98 1.94
N LYS A 124 7.11 -7.21 2.72
CA LYS A 124 7.75 -7.70 3.93
C LYS A 124 6.81 -7.54 5.12
N PHE A 125 6.14 -8.62 5.50
CA PHE A 125 5.22 -8.64 6.63
C PHE A 125 5.98 -8.67 7.96
N PHE A 126 5.38 -8.05 8.96
CA PHE A 126 5.79 -8.09 10.35
C PHE A 126 5.23 -9.34 11.03
N ASN A 127 6.06 -10.04 11.80
CA ASN A 127 5.66 -11.24 12.51
C ASN A 127 4.97 -10.88 13.84
N VAL A 128 3.76 -11.40 14.05
CA VAL A 128 2.96 -11.22 15.26
C VAL A 128 2.71 -12.58 15.88
N GLU A 129 3.21 -12.78 17.10
CA GLU A 129 2.92 -13.97 17.90
C GLU A 129 1.63 -13.76 18.69
N VAL A 130 0.61 -14.53 18.39
CA VAL A 130 -0.65 -14.58 19.15
C VAL A 130 -0.51 -15.65 20.23
N THR A 131 -0.68 -15.26 21.49
CA THR A 131 -0.55 -16.17 22.63
C THR A 131 -1.90 -16.78 23.03
N GLU A 132 -1.90 -17.82 23.87
CA GLU A 132 -3.14 -18.38 24.44
C GLU A 132 -3.97 -17.36 25.23
N GLU A 133 -3.31 -16.35 25.80
CA GLU A 133 -3.94 -15.26 26.56
C GLU A 133 -4.89 -14.41 25.72
N ALA A 134 -4.75 -14.45 24.39
CA ALA A 134 -5.67 -13.79 23.45
C ALA A 134 -7.12 -14.29 23.59
N ASN A 135 -7.33 -15.51 24.10
CA ASN A 135 -8.65 -16.13 24.25
C ASN A 135 -9.50 -16.04 22.96
N GLY A 136 -8.83 -16.19 21.81
CA GLY A 136 -9.44 -16.12 20.48
C GLY A 136 -9.62 -14.69 19.92
N ASN A 137 -9.37 -13.63 20.68
CA ASN A 137 -9.50 -12.25 20.21
C ASN A 137 -8.12 -11.57 20.18
N TRP A 138 -7.74 -11.05 19.02
CA TRP A 138 -6.48 -10.34 18.85
C TRP A 138 -6.68 -9.04 18.08
N GLN A 139 -5.92 -8.01 18.45
CA GLN A 139 -5.89 -6.75 17.73
C GLN A 139 -4.44 -6.34 17.48
N THR A 140 -4.16 -5.95 16.24
CA THR A 140 -2.89 -5.31 15.87
C THR A 140 -3.13 -3.85 15.56
N ASP A 141 -2.39 -2.98 16.24
CA ASP A 141 -2.47 -1.53 16.08
C ASP A 141 -1.38 -1.03 15.13
N PHE A 142 -1.78 -0.33 14.07
CA PHE A 142 -0.87 0.42 13.21
C PHE A 142 -0.67 1.81 13.82
N THR A 143 0.53 2.08 14.33
CA THR A 143 0.87 3.33 15.02
C THR A 143 1.96 4.09 14.29
N GLU A 144 2.13 5.37 14.59
CA GLU A 144 3.29 6.16 14.16
C GLU A 144 3.96 6.85 15.35
N ALA A 145 5.04 7.60 15.10
CA ALA A 145 5.87 8.21 16.15
C ALA A 145 5.07 9.08 17.14
N SER A 146 4.01 9.75 16.68
CA SER A 146 3.14 10.60 17.51
C SER A 146 2.22 9.81 18.46
N THR A 147 2.17 8.47 18.36
CA THR A 147 1.41 7.58 19.26
C THR A 147 -0.05 7.99 19.49
N TYR A 148 -0.83 8.11 18.42
CA TYR A 148 -2.22 8.54 18.51
C TYR A 148 -3.14 7.52 19.19
N THR A 149 -4.21 8.04 19.81
CA THR A 149 -5.40 7.26 20.14
C THR A 149 -6.25 7.07 18.88
N VAL A 150 -7.31 6.24 18.94
CA VAL A 150 -8.27 6.12 17.83
C VAL A 150 -8.84 7.50 17.42
N TYR A 151 -9.27 8.28 18.41
CA TYR A 151 -9.85 9.60 18.16
C TYR A 151 -8.83 10.59 17.58
N SER A 152 -7.65 10.71 18.20
CA SER A 152 -6.64 11.63 17.70
C SER A 152 -6.04 11.19 16.36
N ALA A 153 -6.05 9.88 16.04
CA ALA A 153 -5.67 9.39 14.72
C ALA A 153 -6.69 9.78 13.65
N GLU A 154 -7.99 9.76 13.95
CA GLU A 154 -9.04 10.23 13.04
C GLU A 154 -8.87 11.73 12.70
N VAL A 155 -8.64 12.56 13.73
CA VAL A 155 -8.40 14.00 13.55
C VAL A 155 -7.10 14.25 12.79
N ALA A 156 -6.01 13.58 13.16
CA ALA A 156 -4.73 13.70 12.47
C ALA A 156 -4.84 13.21 11.01
N GLY A 157 -5.66 12.20 10.78
CA GLY A 157 -6.01 11.67 9.48
C GLY A 157 -6.60 12.71 8.54
N VAL A 158 -7.65 13.40 8.99
CA VAL A 158 -8.26 14.45 8.16
C VAL A 158 -7.35 15.66 7.99
N GLN A 159 -6.53 16.01 8.99
CA GLN A 159 -5.53 17.07 8.86
C GLN A 159 -4.51 16.73 7.76
N ARG A 160 -3.99 15.49 7.74
CA ARG A 160 -3.08 15.01 6.71
C ARG A 160 -3.74 14.97 5.34
N LEU A 161 -4.92 14.37 5.22
CA LEU A 161 -5.63 14.26 3.95
C LEU A 161 -5.98 15.63 3.36
N LEU A 162 -6.38 16.60 4.20
CA LEU A 162 -6.57 17.98 3.77
C LEU A 162 -5.29 18.58 3.19
N SER A 163 -4.14 18.35 3.83
CA SER A 163 -2.83 18.77 3.31
C SER A 163 -2.48 18.07 1.99
N ASP A 164 -2.81 16.78 1.85
CA ASP A 164 -2.63 16.01 0.61
C ASP A 164 -3.42 16.63 -0.55
N VAL A 165 -4.65 17.09 -0.30
CA VAL A 165 -5.47 17.81 -1.30
C VAL A 165 -5.20 19.32 -1.37
N GLY A 166 -4.12 19.79 -0.74
CA GLY A 166 -3.65 21.18 -0.84
C GLY A 166 -4.41 22.20 0.00
N LYS A 167 -5.21 21.76 0.99
CA LYS A 167 -5.85 22.63 1.97
C LYS A 167 -4.94 22.76 3.19
N ASN A 168 -4.69 23.99 3.63
CA ASN A 168 -3.83 24.24 4.79
C ASN A 168 -4.59 23.99 6.10
N THR A 169 -4.06 23.09 6.93
CA THR A 169 -4.60 22.70 8.24
C THR A 169 -3.65 22.96 9.40
N GLY A 170 -2.47 23.54 9.15
CA GLY A 170 -1.39 23.62 10.12
C GLY A 170 -0.65 22.29 10.28
N GLU A 171 -0.28 21.96 11.52
CA GLU A 171 0.40 20.71 11.85
C GLU A 171 -0.57 19.52 11.90
N VAL A 172 -0.07 18.32 11.61
CA VAL A 172 -0.81 17.07 11.81
C VAL A 172 -0.59 16.62 13.26
N ASP A 173 -1.37 17.18 14.18
CA ASP A 173 -1.23 17.01 15.63
C ASP A 173 -2.34 16.17 16.28
N GLY A 174 -3.41 15.87 15.53
CA GLY A 174 -4.57 15.14 16.04
C GLY A 174 -5.47 15.95 16.97
N ALA A 175 -5.33 17.28 17.01
CA ALA A 175 -6.15 18.20 17.78
C ALA A 175 -7.18 18.92 16.89
N MET A 176 -8.45 18.89 17.31
CA MET A 176 -9.54 19.55 16.58
C MET A 176 -9.55 21.07 16.84
N GLY A 177 -8.57 21.78 16.27
CA GLY A 177 -8.40 23.23 16.37
C GLY A 177 -9.30 24.04 15.42
N ARG A 178 -9.33 25.37 15.60
CA ARG A 178 -10.14 26.29 14.77
C ARG A 178 -9.77 26.25 13.28
N GLU A 179 -8.50 26.05 12.96
CA GLU A 179 -8.03 25.96 11.58
C GLU A 179 -8.51 24.68 10.91
N THR A 180 -8.35 23.53 11.58
CA THR A 180 -8.89 22.24 11.13
C THR A 180 -10.40 22.31 10.94
N GLN A 181 -11.16 22.84 11.91
CA GLN A 181 -12.61 23.02 11.77
C GLN A 181 -13.00 23.85 10.55
N ARG A 182 -12.28 24.95 10.30
CA ARG A 182 -12.53 25.82 9.13
C ARG A 182 -12.21 25.11 7.82
N ALA A 183 -11.09 24.41 7.76
CA ALA A 183 -10.68 23.65 6.57
C ALA A 183 -11.70 22.56 6.24
N LEU A 184 -12.18 21.83 7.25
CA LEU A 184 -13.23 20.83 7.13
C LEU A 184 -14.54 21.44 6.61
N ALA A 185 -15.01 22.52 7.23
CA ALA A 185 -16.25 23.18 6.80
C ALA A 185 -16.17 23.75 5.38
N ASN A 186 -15.01 24.27 4.99
CA ASN A 186 -14.77 24.73 3.62
C ASN A 186 -14.78 23.56 2.63
N TYR A 187 -14.07 22.48 2.95
CA TYR A 187 -14.00 21.29 2.11
C TYR A 187 -15.38 20.66 1.91
N ARG A 188 -16.15 20.47 2.99
CA ARG A 188 -17.51 19.90 2.93
C ARG A 188 -18.41 20.73 2.00
N ARG A 189 -18.39 22.06 2.14
CA ARG A 189 -19.15 22.96 1.26
C ARG A 189 -18.70 22.90 -0.20
N GLU A 190 -17.39 22.84 -0.46
CA GLU A 190 -16.83 22.71 -1.81
C GLU A 190 -17.25 21.41 -2.49
N LYS A 191 -17.34 20.32 -1.73
CA LYS A 191 -17.74 18.99 -2.22
C LYS A 191 -19.25 18.72 -2.15
N GLY A 192 -20.05 19.67 -1.66
CA GLY A 192 -21.50 19.50 -1.52
C GLY A 192 -21.91 18.47 -0.45
N LEU A 193 -21.05 18.23 0.54
CA LEU A 193 -21.33 17.36 1.69
C LEU A 193 -22.17 18.10 2.74
N ALA A 194 -22.73 17.36 3.71
CA ALA A 194 -23.49 17.95 4.82
C ALA A 194 -22.69 19.06 5.54
N GLU A 195 -23.34 20.18 5.84
CA GLU A 195 -22.67 21.34 6.45
C GLU A 195 -22.10 21.03 7.84
N GLY A 196 -21.02 21.72 8.21
CA GLY A 196 -20.35 21.59 9.50
C GLY A 196 -18.89 21.15 9.37
N TYR A 197 -18.32 20.67 10.47
CA TYR A 197 -16.91 20.21 10.53
C TYR A 197 -16.79 18.81 11.13
N ASN A 198 -17.90 18.09 11.28
CA ASN A 198 -17.90 16.73 11.81
C ASN A 198 -17.05 15.84 10.92
N ILE A 199 -16.29 14.94 11.55
CA ILE A 199 -15.59 13.88 10.84
C ILE A 199 -16.56 12.70 10.73
N ASP A 200 -16.79 12.24 9.51
CA ASP A 200 -17.58 11.07 9.18
C ASP A 200 -16.95 10.32 8.01
N ASP A 201 -17.43 9.11 7.77
CA ASP A 201 -16.92 8.22 6.74
C ASP A 201 -17.00 8.86 5.34
N GLU A 202 -18.07 9.59 5.05
CA GLU A 202 -18.30 10.25 3.75
C GLU A 202 -17.23 11.31 3.46
N LEU A 203 -16.91 12.15 4.45
CA LEU A 203 -15.84 13.14 4.33
C LEU A 203 -14.47 12.49 4.12
N ILE A 204 -14.13 11.48 4.92
CA ILE A 204 -12.82 10.82 4.82
C ILE A 204 -12.69 10.13 3.46
N ASP A 205 -13.73 9.44 3.00
CA ASP A 205 -13.72 8.75 1.70
C ASP A 205 -13.60 9.75 0.55
N ALA A 206 -14.30 10.89 0.60
CA ALA A 206 -14.16 11.97 -0.39
C ALA A 206 -12.75 12.56 -0.43
N LEU A 207 -12.12 12.77 0.74
CA LEU A 207 -10.74 13.24 0.82
C LEU A 207 -9.75 12.22 0.25
N ILE A 208 -9.92 10.94 0.58
CA ILE A 208 -9.10 9.84 0.05
C ILE A 208 -9.22 9.77 -1.47
N GLU A 209 -10.43 9.87 -2.01
CA GLU A 209 -10.68 9.83 -3.45
C GLU A 209 -9.99 10.99 -4.17
N GLU A 210 -10.15 12.22 -3.67
CA GLU A 210 -9.49 13.38 -4.28
C GLU A 210 -7.97 13.29 -4.16
N ALA A 211 -7.43 12.88 -3.01
CA ALA A 211 -5.99 12.70 -2.82
C ALA A 211 -5.40 11.68 -3.81
N ASN A 212 -6.07 10.53 -3.98
CA ASN A 212 -5.69 9.53 -4.97
C ASN A 212 -5.78 10.08 -6.41
N ALA A 213 -6.83 10.84 -6.74
CA ALA A 213 -7.02 11.41 -8.07
C ALA A 213 -5.99 12.49 -8.40
N LEU A 214 -5.54 13.27 -7.41
CA LEU A 214 -4.45 14.23 -7.57
C LEU A 214 -3.12 13.51 -7.76
N GLU A 215 -2.80 12.54 -6.91
CA GLU A 215 -1.53 11.80 -7.00
C GLU A 215 -1.42 10.98 -8.28
N ALA A 216 -2.53 10.41 -8.78
CA ALA A 216 -2.55 9.65 -10.03
C ALA A 216 -2.05 10.45 -11.26
N LYS A 217 -2.10 11.78 -11.22
CA LYS A 217 -1.64 12.67 -12.31
C LYS A 217 -0.16 13.03 -12.22
N LEU A 218 0.50 12.68 -11.12
CA LEU A 218 1.88 13.01 -10.81
C LEU A 218 2.78 11.80 -10.99
N GLY A 219 4.05 12.05 -11.33
CA GLY A 219 5.10 11.03 -11.36
C GLY A 219 5.61 10.67 -12.73
N LEU A 220 6.56 9.72 -12.74
CA LEU A 220 7.15 9.16 -13.95
C LEU A 220 6.48 7.81 -14.22
N PHE A 221 5.91 7.68 -15.40
CA PHE A 221 5.22 6.47 -15.83
C PHE A 221 5.98 5.82 -16.97
N TYR A 222 6.14 4.51 -16.91
CA TYR A 222 6.60 3.73 -18.05
C TYR A 222 5.45 2.93 -18.61
N CYS A 223 5.28 2.96 -19.92
CA CYS A 223 4.24 2.23 -20.61
C CYS A 223 4.88 1.30 -21.65
N ASN A 224 4.50 0.03 -21.61
CA ASN A 224 5.03 -0.95 -22.55
C ASN A 224 4.13 -1.00 -23.80
N LYS A 225 4.63 -0.48 -24.92
CA LYS A 225 3.99 -0.55 -26.25
C LYS A 225 4.56 -1.65 -27.12
N THR A 226 5.37 -2.55 -26.55
CA THR A 226 5.93 -3.71 -27.22
C THR A 226 5.01 -4.93 -27.04
N ASN A 227 5.32 -6.02 -27.75
CA ASN A 227 4.56 -7.27 -27.67
C ASN A 227 5.07 -8.25 -26.60
N ASN A 228 6.19 -7.92 -25.95
CA ASN A 228 6.84 -8.76 -24.93
C ASN A 228 6.93 -7.99 -23.61
N ALA A 229 7.14 -8.69 -22.50
CA ALA A 229 7.39 -8.04 -21.23
C ALA A 229 8.67 -7.19 -21.30
N VAL A 230 8.64 -6.02 -20.68
CA VAL A 230 9.80 -5.15 -20.51
C VAL A 230 10.19 -5.14 -19.04
N TRP A 231 11.41 -5.57 -18.74
CA TRP A 231 12.05 -5.31 -17.46
C TRP A 231 12.71 -3.94 -17.50
N SER A 232 12.37 -3.09 -16.55
CA SER A 232 12.79 -1.69 -16.58
C SER A 232 13.47 -1.25 -15.29
N ALA A 233 14.36 -0.26 -15.45
CA ALA A 233 15.05 0.43 -14.38
C ALA A 233 15.05 1.95 -14.64
N VAL A 234 15.27 2.72 -13.58
CA VAL A 234 15.42 4.18 -13.64
C VAL A 234 16.66 4.60 -12.88
N ALA A 235 17.39 5.59 -13.38
CA ALA A 235 18.38 6.31 -12.60
C ALA A 235 17.95 7.77 -12.38
N GLU A 236 17.90 8.15 -11.11
CA GLU A 236 17.39 9.42 -10.62
C GLU A 236 18.54 10.32 -10.13
N PRO A 237 18.64 11.57 -10.61
CA PRO A 237 19.62 12.52 -10.12
C PRO A 237 19.43 12.79 -8.62
N GLN A 238 20.49 12.60 -7.84
CA GLN A 238 20.53 13.02 -6.43
C GLN A 238 20.98 14.49 -6.35
N ASP A 239 22.03 14.82 -7.11
CA ASP A 239 22.52 16.18 -7.38
C ASP A 239 23.04 16.25 -8.82
N GLN A 240 23.98 17.17 -9.12
CA GLN A 240 24.48 17.37 -10.49
C GLN A 240 25.25 16.16 -11.04
N GLU A 241 25.99 15.44 -10.18
CA GLU A 241 26.90 14.36 -10.61
C GLU A 241 26.54 12.99 -10.02
N ARG A 242 25.82 12.96 -8.90
CA ARG A 242 25.39 11.73 -8.24
C ARG A 242 24.00 11.31 -8.66
N TYR A 243 23.84 10.02 -8.86
CA TYR A 243 22.63 9.36 -9.33
C TYR A 243 22.37 8.11 -8.51
N ARG A 244 21.09 7.73 -8.47
CA ARG A 244 20.64 6.50 -7.84
C ARG A 244 19.83 5.68 -8.83
N SER A 245 20.36 4.53 -9.25
CA SER A 245 19.67 3.58 -10.12
C SER A 245 18.85 2.60 -9.29
N LYS A 246 17.65 2.29 -9.75
CA LYS A 246 16.71 1.38 -9.09
C LYS A 246 16.04 0.49 -10.13
N GLY A 247 15.67 -0.71 -9.73
CA GLY A 247 15.00 -1.70 -10.58
C GLY A 247 14.66 -2.96 -9.77
N TRP A 248 14.04 -3.99 -10.33
CA TRP A 248 13.42 -4.02 -11.66
C TRP A 248 11.91 -3.84 -11.56
N TRP A 249 11.33 -3.17 -12.55
CA TRP A 249 9.89 -3.19 -12.78
C TRP A 249 9.58 -4.06 -13.99
N LYS A 250 8.77 -5.10 -13.82
CA LYS A 250 8.22 -5.86 -14.94
C LYS A 250 6.96 -5.16 -15.45
N ILE A 251 6.92 -4.86 -16.74
CA ILE A 251 5.78 -4.20 -17.39
C ILE A 251 5.30 -5.11 -18.51
N GLU A 252 4.12 -5.69 -18.35
CA GLU A 252 3.52 -6.58 -19.35
C GLU A 252 3.08 -5.79 -20.61
N PRO A 253 2.93 -6.44 -21.77
CA PRO A 253 2.48 -5.80 -23.00
C PRO A 253 1.17 -5.01 -22.81
N GLY A 254 1.18 -3.73 -23.18
CA GLY A 254 0.02 -2.84 -23.09
C GLY A 254 -0.16 -2.17 -21.72
N ASP A 255 0.54 -2.63 -20.68
CA ASP A 255 0.44 -2.07 -19.33
C ASP A 255 1.32 -0.83 -19.15
N CYS A 256 0.98 -0.07 -18.10
CA CYS A 256 1.79 1.03 -17.61
C CYS A 256 2.08 0.86 -16.12
N ALA A 257 3.28 1.24 -15.70
CA ALA A 257 3.70 1.25 -14.31
C ALA A 257 4.12 2.67 -13.89
N LYS A 258 3.70 3.10 -12.69
CA LYS A 258 4.22 4.29 -12.04
C LYS A 258 5.57 3.95 -11.40
N ILE A 259 6.64 4.55 -11.92
CA ILE A 259 8.02 4.28 -11.52
C ILE A 259 8.48 5.23 -10.43
N ILE A 260 8.13 6.51 -10.57
CA ILE A 260 8.38 7.55 -9.57
C ILE A 260 7.04 8.10 -9.11
N LYS A 261 6.85 8.10 -7.78
CA LYS A 261 5.64 8.60 -7.12
C LYS A 261 5.77 10.11 -6.85
N GLY A 262 4.67 10.85 -6.97
CA GLY A 262 4.62 12.28 -6.66
C GLY A 262 5.17 13.16 -7.80
N ALA A 263 5.14 14.48 -7.59
CA ALA A 263 5.61 15.43 -8.59
C ALA A 263 7.10 15.21 -8.92
N LEU A 264 7.47 15.29 -10.19
CA LEU A 264 8.86 15.17 -10.60
C LEU A 264 9.64 16.43 -10.20
N GLU A 265 10.69 16.24 -9.41
CA GLU A 265 11.53 17.32 -8.89
C GLU A 265 12.79 17.56 -9.74
N LYS A 266 13.10 16.64 -10.66
CA LYS A 266 14.30 16.67 -11.49
C LYS A 266 13.93 16.94 -12.94
N ASP A 267 14.79 17.69 -13.62
CA ASP A 267 14.61 18.09 -15.01
C ASP A 267 14.90 16.97 -16.01
N HIS A 268 15.50 15.87 -15.56
CA HIS A 268 15.75 14.69 -16.37
C HIS A 268 15.85 13.43 -15.51
N TYR A 269 15.66 12.28 -16.18
CA TYR A 269 15.91 10.95 -15.64
C TYR A 269 16.61 10.10 -16.69
N TYR A 270 17.17 8.98 -16.25
CA TYR A 270 17.76 7.98 -17.12
C TYR A 270 16.91 6.71 -17.08
N VAL A 271 16.53 6.20 -18.24
CA VAL A 271 15.63 5.07 -18.39
C VAL A 271 16.39 3.89 -18.98
N TYR A 272 16.14 2.70 -18.43
CA TYR A 272 16.61 1.45 -19.01
C TYR A 272 15.43 0.49 -19.20
N GLY A 273 15.49 -0.25 -20.29
CA GLY A 273 14.53 -1.30 -20.61
C GLY A 273 15.26 -2.50 -21.19
N LEU A 274 14.76 -3.69 -20.87
CA LEU A 274 15.19 -4.97 -21.39
C LEU A 274 13.94 -5.73 -21.84
N ILE A 275 13.79 -5.95 -23.15
CA ILE A 275 12.74 -6.84 -23.65
C ILE A 275 13.15 -8.27 -23.33
N GLU A 276 12.26 -9.00 -22.67
CA GLU A 276 12.35 -10.46 -22.53
C GLU A 276 11.93 -11.10 -23.86
N ASP A 277 12.87 -11.72 -24.57
CA ASP A 277 12.65 -12.33 -25.88
C ASP A 277 13.10 -13.80 -25.84
N PRO A 278 12.33 -14.75 -26.41
CA PRO A 278 12.76 -16.15 -26.47
C PRO A 278 14.11 -16.37 -27.16
N ALA A 279 14.51 -15.47 -28.07
CA ALA A 279 15.81 -15.54 -28.76
C ALA A 279 16.97 -14.95 -27.94
N GLY A 280 16.69 -14.36 -26.78
CA GLY A 280 17.64 -13.70 -25.89
C GLY A 280 17.26 -12.25 -25.62
N ASP A 281 17.46 -11.80 -24.39
CA ASP A 281 17.04 -10.48 -23.94
C ASP A 281 17.68 -9.36 -24.74
N ARG A 282 16.88 -8.34 -25.07
CA ARG A 282 17.31 -7.22 -25.92
C ARG A 282 17.25 -5.92 -25.12
N PRO A 283 18.40 -5.27 -24.82
CA PRO A 283 18.39 -4.01 -24.09
C PRO A 283 17.95 -2.86 -25.00
N ILE A 284 17.54 -1.76 -24.37
CA ILE A 284 17.29 -0.50 -25.06
C ILE A 284 18.57 -0.05 -25.77
N ALA A 285 18.44 0.40 -27.02
CA ALA A 285 19.53 0.94 -27.81
C ALA A 285 19.71 2.45 -27.54
N GLY A 286 20.92 2.96 -27.80
CA GLY A 286 21.22 4.39 -27.71
C GLY A 286 21.27 4.94 -26.28
N GLY A 287 21.68 4.12 -25.31
CA GLY A 287 22.02 4.62 -23.98
C GLY A 287 23.24 5.56 -24.04
N ASP A 288 23.18 6.65 -23.30
CA ASP A 288 24.17 7.73 -23.28
C ASP A 288 24.96 7.79 -21.97
N LYS A 289 24.53 7.05 -20.93
CA LYS A 289 25.24 6.97 -19.65
C LYS A 289 25.09 5.60 -18.99
N ALA A 290 26.19 5.06 -18.48
CA ALA A 290 26.20 3.80 -17.75
C ALA A 290 25.78 4.00 -16.27
N PHE A 291 25.00 3.07 -15.75
CA PHE A 291 24.64 2.98 -14.33
C PHE A 291 24.67 1.53 -13.85
N CYS A 292 24.82 1.37 -12.53
CA CYS A 292 24.82 0.05 -11.92
C CYS A 292 23.43 -0.59 -11.95
N THR A 293 23.40 -1.89 -12.24
CA THR A 293 22.24 -2.78 -12.21
C THR A 293 22.59 -4.06 -11.47
N ASN A 294 21.59 -4.88 -11.14
CA ASN A 294 21.79 -6.21 -10.56
C ASN A 294 20.82 -7.20 -11.21
N LEU A 295 21.07 -8.49 -11.09
CA LEU A 295 20.14 -9.55 -11.52
C LEU A 295 18.81 -9.54 -10.76
N VAL A 296 18.82 -9.10 -9.50
CA VAL A 296 17.62 -8.97 -8.67
C VAL A 296 17.21 -7.50 -8.49
N MET A 297 16.08 -7.24 -7.82
CA MET A 297 15.71 -5.87 -7.47
C MET A 297 16.84 -5.16 -6.72
N PHE A 298 17.14 -3.92 -7.11
CA PHE A 298 18.28 -3.15 -6.63
C PHE A 298 17.93 -1.68 -6.44
N ASN A 299 18.75 -1.01 -5.63
CA ASN A 299 18.73 0.43 -5.41
C ASN A 299 20.16 0.87 -5.10
N SER A 300 20.90 1.27 -6.14
CA SER A 300 22.34 1.52 -6.07
C SER A 300 22.67 2.98 -6.35
N ALA A 301 23.71 3.49 -5.68
CA ALA A 301 24.27 4.81 -5.94
C ALA A 301 25.54 4.68 -6.78
N ASN A 302 25.85 5.70 -7.57
CA ASN A 302 27.05 5.74 -8.41
C ASN A 302 28.26 6.40 -7.73
N ASP A 303 28.29 6.43 -6.39
CA ASP A 303 29.41 6.99 -5.61
C ASP A 303 30.68 6.13 -5.70
N LEU A 304 30.50 4.83 -5.97
CA LEU A 304 31.55 3.85 -6.24
C LEU A 304 31.32 3.25 -7.62
N SER A 305 32.35 2.63 -8.21
CA SER A 305 32.16 1.87 -9.45
C SER A 305 31.20 0.70 -9.22
N CYS A 306 30.57 0.21 -10.29
CA CYS A 306 29.68 -0.94 -10.17
C CYS A 306 30.47 -2.21 -9.82
N GLU A 307 31.71 -2.34 -10.33
CA GLU A 307 32.64 -3.42 -9.99
C GLU A 307 32.96 -3.44 -8.48
N ASP A 308 33.26 -2.28 -7.87
CA ASP A 308 33.52 -2.19 -6.42
C ASP A 308 32.31 -2.56 -5.55
N GLN A 309 31.12 -2.60 -6.15
CA GLN A 309 29.86 -2.95 -5.50
C GLN A 309 29.37 -4.37 -5.88
N ASP A 310 30.15 -5.13 -6.66
CA ASP A 310 29.75 -6.41 -7.24
C ASP A 310 28.43 -6.31 -8.04
N LEU A 311 28.28 -5.23 -8.82
CA LEU A 311 27.12 -4.90 -9.64
C LEU A 311 27.48 -4.88 -11.13
N ASP A 312 26.49 -5.14 -11.98
CA ASP A 312 26.60 -5.05 -13.43
C ASP A 312 26.46 -3.59 -13.90
N GLU A 313 26.97 -3.27 -15.09
CA GLU A 313 26.74 -1.99 -15.75
C GLU A 313 25.76 -2.13 -16.92
N ALA A 314 24.79 -1.21 -16.99
CA ALA A 314 23.92 -1.08 -18.15
C ALA A 314 23.89 0.37 -18.66
N SER A 315 23.73 0.54 -19.97
CA SER A 315 23.64 1.87 -20.61
C SER A 315 22.19 2.36 -20.62
N PHE A 316 21.90 3.39 -19.84
CA PHE A 316 20.58 4.01 -19.75
C PHE A 316 20.48 5.17 -20.74
N ARG A 317 19.26 5.45 -21.17
CA ARG A 317 18.92 6.57 -22.06
C ARG A 317 18.37 7.74 -21.27
N ARG A 318 18.92 8.93 -21.47
CA ARG A 318 18.44 10.18 -20.90
C ARG A 318 17.06 10.57 -21.46
N VAL A 319 16.19 11.01 -20.57
CA VAL A 319 14.86 11.55 -20.86
C VAL A 319 14.74 12.89 -20.17
N GLU A 320 14.56 13.94 -20.97
CA GLU A 320 14.33 15.30 -20.50
C GLU A 320 12.87 15.47 -20.06
N ILE A 321 12.67 15.92 -18.84
CA ILE A 321 11.36 16.28 -18.25
C ILE A 321 11.16 17.79 -18.27
N GLY A 322 12.26 18.55 -18.14
CA GLY A 322 12.23 20.00 -18.00
C GLY A 322 11.69 20.41 -16.63
N GLY A 323 10.45 20.91 -16.59
CA GLY A 323 9.80 21.37 -15.36
C GLY A 323 8.41 20.79 -15.16
N ALA A 324 8.09 19.68 -15.82
CA ALA A 324 6.79 19.03 -15.70
C ALA A 324 6.70 18.19 -14.42
N ASP A 325 5.56 18.25 -13.73
CA ASP A 325 5.32 17.45 -12.51
C ASP A 325 5.03 15.96 -12.81
N SER A 326 4.83 15.62 -14.08
CA SER A 326 4.67 14.24 -14.55
C SER A 326 5.15 14.05 -15.97
N ALA A 327 5.50 12.80 -16.28
CA ALA A 327 5.92 12.39 -17.61
C ALA A 327 5.65 10.90 -17.84
N THR A 328 5.46 10.54 -19.11
CA THR A 328 5.31 9.15 -19.55
C THR A 328 6.40 8.82 -20.55
N PHE A 329 7.10 7.71 -20.35
CA PHE A 329 8.02 7.12 -21.31
C PHE A 329 7.38 5.86 -21.90
N ASP A 330 7.16 5.86 -23.21
CA ASP A 330 6.63 4.71 -23.95
C ASP A 330 7.79 3.86 -24.47
N PHE A 331 7.89 2.62 -24.01
CA PHE A 331 8.77 1.62 -24.62
C PHE A 331 8.16 1.15 -25.94
N THR A 332 8.75 1.53 -27.07
CA THR A 332 8.34 1.06 -28.40
C THR A 332 9.33 0.03 -28.96
N PRO A 333 8.89 -0.92 -29.81
CA PRO A 333 9.76 -2.00 -30.29
C PRO A 333 11.06 -1.54 -30.97
N ASP A 334 11.04 -0.40 -31.67
CA ASP A 334 12.16 0.17 -32.40
C ASP A 334 13.25 0.78 -31.50
N MET A 335 12.96 0.98 -30.21
CA MET A 335 13.95 1.47 -29.25
C MET A 335 14.94 0.39 -28.80
N PHE A 336 14.69 -0.88 -29.08
CA PHE A 336 15.50 -2.00 -28.58
C PHE A 336 16.46 -2.52 -29.65
N ALA A 337 17.57 -3.11 -29.20
CA ALA A 337 18.52 -3.75 -30.10
C ALA A 337 17.81 -4.76 -31.02
N ALA A 338 18.25 -4.86 -32.28
CA ALA A 338 17.70 -5.80 -33.24
C ALA A 338 17.92 -7.24 -32.75
N PRO A 339 16.97 -8.17 -33.03
CA PRO A 339 17.18 -9.59 -32.74
C PRO A 339 18.45 -10.07 -33.44
N SER A 340 19.29 -10.79 -32.69
CA SER A 340 20.48 -11.46 -33.23
C SER A 340 20.04 -12.46 -34.29
N GLY A 341 20.25 -12.13 -35.58
CA GLY A 341 19.90 -12.98 -36.72
C GLY A 341 19.16 -12.30 -37.88
N SER A 342 18.79 -11.02 -37.77
CA SER A 342 18.10 -10.28 -38.85
C SER A 342 18.99 -9.77 -40.00
N GLY A 343 20.26 -10.14 -40.02
CA GLY A 343 21.21 -9.81 -41.08
C GLY A 343 21.49 -11.00 -41.99
N MET A 344 20.51 -11.39 -42.81
CA MET A 344 20.69 -12.18 -44.04
C MET A 344 19.37 -12.16 -44.83
N GLU A 345 19.19 -11.14 -45.67
CA GLU A 345 18.42 -11.24 -46.92
C GLU A 345 18.96 -10.24 -47.94
#